data_AF-A0A415E833-F1
#
_entry.id   AF-A0A415E833-F1
#
_cell.length_a   1.000
_cell.length_b   1.000
_cell.length_c   1.000
_cell.angle_alpha   90.00
_cell.angle_beta   90.00
_cell.angle_gamma   90.00
#
_symmetry.space_group_name_H-M   'P 1'
#
loop_
_entity.id
_entity.type
_entity.pdbx_description
1 polymer ?
#
loop_
_entity_poly.entity_id
_entity_poly.type
_entity_poly.pdbx_seq_one_letter_code
_entity_poly.pdbx_strand_id
1 'polypeptide(L)'
;MEVKKEVRKVMNTKFAITVVALVVMTGLCILFWNTDGSYQVELSADKNEGYQWSYTLSDEKVIRERQRYYAGGLFVFVFEGLKEGIAEVDFVLTKDDDPSQVYERQTYKLRVNPDKRIILSGIVKS
;
A
#
# COMPACT_ATOMS: atom_id res chain seq x y z
N MET A 1 -5.02 -55.72 1.99
CA MET A 1 -4.29 -54.68 2.78
C MET A 1 -3.60 -53.63 1.90
N GLU A 2 -3.46 -53.86 0.58
CA GLU A 2 -2.75 -52.97 -0.35
C GLU A 2 -3.50 -51.66 -0.69
N VAL A 3 -4.84 -51.71 -0.81
CA VAL A 3 -5.68 -50.53 -1.12
C VAL A 3 -5.48 -49.38 -0.12
N LYS A 4 -5.34 -49.69 1.18
CA LYS A 4 -5.11 -48.66 2.22
C LYS A 4 -3.73 -47.99 2.11
N LYS A 5 -2.72 -48.68 1.57
CA LYS A 5 -1.38 -48.12 1.35
C LYS A 5 -1.36 -47.19 0.14
N GLU A 6 -2.02 -47.56 -0.95
CA GLU A 6 -2.12 -46.69 -2.15
C GLU A 6 -2.93 -45.42 -1.89
N VAL A 7 -4.08 -45.54 -1.23
CA VAL A 7 -4.91 -44.37 -0.86
C VAL A 7 -4.13 -43.40 0.04
N ARG A 8 -3.36 -43.92 1.01
CA ARG A 8 -2.51 -43.09 1.89
C ARG A 8 -1.35 -42.44 1.11
N LYS A 9 -0.77 -43.12 0.12
CA LYS A 9 0.28 -42.58 -0.75
C LYS A 9 -0.25 -41.44 -1.63
N VAL A 10 -1.40 -41.63 -2.27
CA VAL A 10 -2.06 -40.62 -3.11
C VAL A 10 -2.49 -39.40 -2.29
N MET A 11 -3.02 -39.60 -1.07
CA MET A 11 -3.41 -38.52 -0.17
C MET A 11 -2.21 -37.69 0.29
N ASN A 12 -1.09 -38.32 0.64
CA ASN A 12 0.14 -37.62 1.00
C ASN A 12 0.74 -36.84 -0.18
N THR A 13 0.68 -37.39 -1.40
CA THR A 13 1.15 -36.70 -2.61
C THR A 13 0.27 -35.49 -2.94
N LYS A 14 -1.07 -35.62 -2.85
CA LYS A 14 -1.98 -34.48 -3.06
C LYS A 14 -1.74 -33.37 -2.03
N PHE A 15 -1.58 -33.74 -0.76
CA PHE A 15 -1.26 -32.77 0.30
C PHE A 15 0.06 -32.05 0.05
N ALA A 16 1.12 -32.77 -0.32
CA ALA A 16 2.41 -32.17 -0.63
C ALA A 16 2.33 -31.18 -1.81
N ILE A 17 1.59 -31.52 -2.87
CA ILE A 17 1.39 -30.62 -4.02
C ILE A 17 0.64 -29.35 -3.61
N THR A 18 -0.41 -29.48 -2.79
CA THR A 18 -1.18 -28.32 -2.30
C THR A 18 -0.31 -27.41 -1.44
N VAL A 19 0.52 -27.97 -0.55
CA VAL A 19 1.44 -27.17 0.28
C VAL A 19 2.48 -26.45 -0.59
N VAL A 20 3.06 -27.14 -1.58
CA VAL A 20 4.02 -26.52 -2.52
C VAL A 20 3.37 -25.40 -3.32
N ALA A 21 2.15 -25.62 -3.85
CA ALA A 21 1.41 -24.58 -4.56
C ALA A 21 1.12 -23.35 -3.69
N LEU A 22 0.78 -23.57 -2.41
CA LEU A 22 0.54 -22.48 -1.46
C LEU A 22 1.83 -21.68 -1.19
N VAL A 23 2.96 -22.36 -0.97
CA VAL A 23 4.26 -21.72 -0.75
C VAL A 23 4.71 -20.93 -1.98
N VAL A 24 4.52 -21.48 -3.18
CA VAL A 24 4.84 -20.78 -4.45
C VAL A 24 3.96 -19.54 -4.62
N MET A 25 2.65 -19.65 -4.40
CA MET A 25 1.74 -18.50 -4.46
C MET A 25 2.12 -17.41 -3.46
N THR A 26 2.43 -17.79 -2.22
CA THR A 26 2.85 -16.84 -1.18
C THR A 26 4.18 -16.17 -1.54
N GLY A 27 5.13 -16.92 -2.11
CA GLY A 27 6.40 -16.39 -2.60
C GLY A 27 6.23 -15.43 -3.78
N LEU A 28 5.33 -15.74 -4.73
CA LEU A 28 5.00 -14.83 -5.82
C LEU A 28 4.34 -13.55 -5.31
N CYS A 29 3.42 -13.63 -4.34
CA CYS A 29 2.83 -12.45 -3.71
C CYS A 29 3.87 -11.53 -3.07
N ILE A 30 4.90 -12.09 -2.41
CA ILE A 30 5.99 -11.30 -1.80
C ILE A 30 6.87 -10.65 -2.87
N LEU A 31 7.15 -11.35 -3.98
CA LEU A 31 7.98 -10.82 -5.07
C LEU A 31 7.30 -9.70 -5.86
N PHE A 32 5.97 -9.78 -6.08
CA PHE A 32 5.23 -8.77 -6.84
C PHE A 32 4.80 -7.55 -6.02
N TRP A 33 4.89 -7.58 -4.68
CA TRP A 33 4.47 -6.44 -3.85
C TRP A 33 5.50 -5.29 -3.86
N ASN A 34 6.79 -5.57 -4.09
CA ASN A 34 7.87 -4.62 -3.82
C ASN A 34 8.64 -4.12 -5.06
N THR A 35 8.24 -4.52 -6.27
CA THR A 35 9.00 -4.25 -7.50
C THR A 35 8.61 -2.98 -8.25
N ASP A 36 7.48 -2.35 -7.92
CA ASP A 36 6.88 -1.33 -8.80
C ASP A 36 7.31 0.12 -8.51
N GLY A 37 8.24 0.34 -7.57
CA GLY A 37 8.73 1.70 -7.27
C GLY A 37 7.68 2.61 -6.62
N SER A 38 6.58 2.04 -6.14
CA SER A 38 5.52 2.74 -5.42
C SER A 38 5.92 3.12 -4.00
N TYR A 39 5.33 4.18 -3.48
CA TYR A 39 5.51 4.65 -2.10
C TYR A 39 4.19 4.67 -1.36
N GLN A 40 4.17 4.08 -0.17
CA GLN A 40 2.99 3.95 0.67
C GLN A 40 3.06 4.95 1.82
N VAL A 41 1.98 5.72 2.00
CA VAL A 41 1.74 6.59 3.14
C VAL A 41 0.60 6.00 3.97
N GLU A 42 0.85 5.82 5.26
CA GLU A 42 -0.12 5.31 6.22
C GLU A 42 -0.42 6.39 7.26
N LEU A 43 -1.71 6.73 7.41
CA LEU A 43 -2.16 7.75 8.35
C LEU A 43 -3.27 7.16 9.23
N SER A 44 -3.09 7.25 10.55
CA SER A 44 -4.07 6.76 11.52
C SER A 44 -5.21 7.75 11.70
N ALA A 45 -6.45 7.25 11.67
CA ALA A 45 -7.64 7.97 12.12
C ALA A 45 -8.82 6.99 12.28
N ASP A 46 -9.74 7.30 13.21
CA ASP A 46 -10.95 6.51 13.38
C ASP A 46 -12.02 6.93 12.36
N LYS A 47 -12.12 6.15 11.27
CA LYS A 47 -13.12 6.38 10.23
C LYS A 47 -14.56 6.27 10.77
N ASN A 48 -14.80 5.50 11.83
CA ASN A 48 -16.15 5.33 12.39
C ASN A 48 -16.62 6.56 13.17
N GLU A 49 -15.69 7.38 13.64
CA GLU A 49 -16.00 8.67 14.26
C GLU A 49 -16.19 9.80 13.23
N GLY A 50 -16.14 9.50 11.93
CA GLY A 50 -16.31 10.49 10.86
C GLY A 50 -15.01 11.15 10.40
N TYR A 51 -13.85 10.71 10.90
CA TYR A 51 -12.56 11.24 10.45
C TYR A 51 -12.18 10.73 9.06
N GLN A 52 -11.65 11.63 8.22
CA GLN A 52 -11.20 11.32 6.88
C GLN A 52 -9.93 12.07 6.51
N TRP A 53 -8.98 11.34 5.93
CA TRP A 53 -7.79 11.93 5.31
C TRP A 53 -8.06 12.23 3.82
N SER A 54 -7.79 13.46 3.43
CA SER A 54 -7.74 13.93 2.04
C SER A 54 -6.30 14.33 1.69
N TYR A 55 -5.97 14.45 0.40
CA TYR A 55 -4.69 15.01 -0.01
C TYR A 55 -4.80 15.90 -1.24
N THR A 56 -3.74 16.69 -1.44
CA THR A 56 -3.46 17.44 -2.65
C THR A 56 -2.03 17.18 -3.13
N LEU A 57 -1.83 17.06 -4.45
CA LEU A 57 -0.53 16.85 -5.06
C LEU A 57 -0.01 18.16 -5.67
N SER A 58 1.26 18.48 -5.44
CA SER A 58 1.87 19.66 -6.04
C SER A 58 2.14 19.50 -7.54
N ASP A 59 2.43 18.27 -7.99
CA ASP A 59 2.70 17.95 -9.41
C ASP A 59 2.30 16.51 -9.77
N GLU A 60 1.13 16.35 -10.38
CA GLU A 60 0.60 15.07 -10.85
C GLU A 60 1.38 14.46 -12.03
N LYS A 61 2.30 15.22 -12.66
CA LYS A 61 3.16 14.69 -13.73
C LYS A 61 4.37 13.95 -13.18
N VAL A 62 4.71 14.19 -11.91
CA VAL A 62 5.85 13.57 -11.21
C VAL A 62 5.38 12.32 -10.46
N ILE A 63 4.28 12.41 -9.72
CA ILE A 63 3.67 11.29 -8.98
C ILE A 63 2.16 11.23 -9.20
N ARG A 64 1.58 10.03 -9.05
CA ARG A 64 0.12 9.82 -9.09
C ARG A 64 -0.30 8.82 -8.02
N GLU A 65 -1.52 8.96 -7.49
CA GLU A 65 -2.12 7.91 -6.67
C GLU A 65 -2.45 6.69 -7.53
N ARG A 66 -1.90 5.54 -7.13
CA ARG A 66 -2.20 4.24 -7.71
C ARG A 66 -3.36 3.57 -6.99
N GLN A 67 -3.43 3.72 -5.66
CA GLN A 67 -4.44 3.06 -4.85
C GLN A 67 -4.67 3.80 -3.53
N ARG A 68 -5.91 3.75 -3.04
CA ARG A 68 -6.30 4.16 -1.69
C ARG A 68 -7.21 3.13 -1.05
N TYR A 69 -7.01 2.86 0.23
CA TYR A 69 -7.89 2.00 1.02
C TYR A 69 -7.82 2.31 2.52
N TYR A 70 -8.77 1.78 3.28
CA TYR A 70 -8.77 1.83 4.74
C TYR A 70 -8.70 0.42 5.30
N ALA A 71 -7.69 0.14 6.13
CA ALA A 71 -7.50 -1.17 6.74
C ALA A 71 -6.85 -1.02 8.13
N GLY A 72 -7.38 -1.74 9.13
CA GLY A 72 -6.75 -1.83 10.45
C GLY A 72 -6.58 -0.50 11.19
N GLY A 73 -7.48 0.47 11.03
CA GLY A 73 -7.36 1.79 11.66
C GLY A 73 -6.54 2.81 10.87
N LEU A 74 -6.05 2.42 9.69
CA LEU A 74 -5.15 3.23 8.86
C LEU A 74 -5.80 3.57 7.52
N PHE A 75 -5.69 4.83 7.13
CA PHE A 75 -5.84 5.28 5.76
C PHE A 75 -4.52 5.05 5.03
N VAL A 76 -4.57 4.25 3.97
CA VAL A 76 -3.39 3.87 3.19
C VAL A 76 -3.51 4.47 1.80
N PHE A 77 -2.47 5.21 1.40
CA PHE A 77 -2.34 5.85 0.11
C PHE A 77 -1.07 5.34 -0.58
N VAL A 78 -1.20 4.81 -1.79
CA VAL A 78 -0.10 4.26 -2.57
C VAL A 78 0.12 5.15 -3.77
N PHE A 79 1.31 5.72 -3.89
CA PHE A 79 1.73 6.57 -5.01
C PHE A 79 2.70 5.82 -5.90
N GLU A 80 2.70 6.15 -7.19
CA GLU A 80 3.70 5.69 -8.15
C GLU A 80 4.44 6.88 -8.79
N GLY A 81 5.72 6.69 -9.10
CA GLY A 81 6.53 7.69 -9.78
C GLY A 81 6.30 7.63 -11.29
N LEU A 82 6.03 8.77 -11.91
CA LEU A 82 5.79 8.88 -13.35
C LEU A 82 7.01 9.46 -14.08
N LYS A 83 7.59 10.51 -13.50
CA LYS A 83 8.70 11.29 -14.06
C LYS A 83 9.67 11.68 -12.95
N GLU A 84 10.97 11.69 -13.28
CA GLU A 84 11.99 12.22 -12.38
C GLU A 84 11.66 13.66 -11.96
N GLY A 85 11.75 13.94 -10.67
CA GLY A 85 11.38 15.23 -10.11
C GLY A 85 11.12 15.17 -8.61
N ILE A 86 10.61 16.28 -8.09
CA ILE A 86 10.17 16.40 -6.70
C ILE A 86 8.71 16.83 -6.71
N ALA A 87 7.89 16.17 -5.89
CA ALA A 87 6.51 16.54 -5.66
C ALA A 87 6.21 16.50 -4.16
N GLU A 88 5.27 17.33 -3.74
CA GLU A 88 4.76 17.39 -2.38
C GLU A 88 3.35 16.83 -2.34
N VAL A 89 3.06 16.05 -1.30
CA VAL A 89 1.74 15.51 -1.00
C VAL A 89 1.28 16.12 0.31
N ASP A 90 0.30 17.00 0.26
CA ASP A 90 -0.27 17.64 1.44
C ASP A 90 -1.52 16.90 1.87
N PHE A 91 -1.48 16.26 3.04
CA PHE A 91 -2.59 15.53 3.63
C PHE A 91 -3.31 16.37 4.67
N VAL A 92 -4.63 16.32 4.67
CA VAL A 92 -5.49 17.04 5.60
C VAL A 92 -6.50 16.08 6.22
N LEU A 93 -6.54 16.05 7.54
CA LEU A 93 -7.54 15.32 8.33
C LEU A 93 -8.72 16.24 8.64
N THR A 94 -9.89 15.86 8.15
CA THR A 94 -11.16 16.52 8.46
C THR A 94 -12.08 15.54 9.18
N LYS A 95 -13.13 16.08 9.81
CA LYS A 95 -14.23 15.28 10.37
C LYS A 95 -15.51 15.61 9.61
N ASP A 96 -16.30 14.59 9.32
CA ASP A 96 -17.57 14.71 8.59
C ASP A 96 -17.44 15.43 7.23
N ASP A 97 -16.26 15.31 6.61
CA ASP A 97 -15.87 15.97 5.36
C ASP A 97 -16.02 17.50 5.37
N ASP A 98 -15.95 18.14 6.54
CA ASP A 98 -15.97 19.60 6.68
C ASP A 98 -14.57 20.18 6.42
N PRO A 99 -14.33 20.85 5.27
CA PRO A 99 -13.01 21.39 4.93
C PRO A 99 -12.62 22.60 5.79
N SER A 100 -13.56 23.18 6.56
CA SER A 100 -13.28 24.29 7.46
C SER A 100 -12.67 23.84 8.80
N GLN A 101 -12.80 22.56 9.13
CA GLN A 101 -12.30 21.97 10.37
C GLN A 101 -11.15 21.01 10.10
N VAL A 102 -9.94 21.58 9.97
CA VAL A 102 -8.70 20.82 9.86
C VAL A 102 -8.21 20.43 11.24
N TYR A 103 -8.18 19.12 11.51
CA TYR A 103 -7.69 18.56 12.77
C TYR A 103 -6.19 18.29 12.74
N GLU A 104 -5.68 17.87 11.60
CA GLU A 104 -4.27 17.55 11.41
C GLU A 104 -3.87 17.81 9.95
N ARG A 105 -2.63 18.28 9.73
CA ARG A 105 -2.04 18.38 8.39
C ARG A 105 -0.65 17.77 8.38
N GLN A 106 -0.37 16.98 7.34
CA GLN A 106 0.96 16.39 7.11
C GLN A 106 1.36 16.56 5.65
N THR A 107 2.51 17.20 5.42
CA THR A 107 3.06 17.36 4.08
C THR A 107 4.27 16.46 3.89
N TYR A 108 4.24 15.62 2.87
CA TYR A 108 5.32 14.72 2.48
C TYR A 108 6.03 15.24 1.24
N LYS A 109 7.35 15.36 1.30
CA LYS A 109 8.17 15.71 0.15
C LYS A 109 8.75 14.45 -0.47
N LEU A 110 8.30 14.12 -1.67
CA LEU A 110 8.65 12.90 -2.39
C LEU A 110 9.55 13.23 -3.57
N ARG A 111 10.65 12.49 -3.71
CA ARG A 111 11.57 12.59 -4.86
C ARG A 111 11.45 11.34 -5.71
N VAL A 112 11.20 11.52 -7.00
CA VAL A 112 11.22 10.45 -7.99
C VAL A 112 12.58 10.44 -8.66
N ASN A 113 13.26 9.30 -8.59
CA ASN A 113 14.55 9.08 -9.26
C ASN A 113 14.37 8.75 -10.75
N PRO A 114 15.46 8.73 -11.56
CA PRO A 114 15.40 8.32 -12.97
C PRO A 114 14.73 6.96 -13.21
N ASP A 115 14.87 6.02 -12.26
CA ASP A 115 14.24 4.69 -12.30
C ASP A 115 12.76 4.69 -11.90
N LYS A 116 12.13 5.87 -11.79
CA LYS A 116 10.73 6.09 -11.36
C LYS A 116 10.39 5.62 -9.95
N ARG A 117 11.39 5.29 -9.15
CA ARG A 117 11.23 4.96 -7.72
C ARG A 117 11.06 6.24 -6.92
N ILE A 118 10.10 6.23 -6.00
CA ILE A 118 9.87 7.32 -5.06
C ILE A 118 10.74 7.12 -3.81
N ILE A 119 11.37 8.20 -3.35
CA ILE A 119 12.14 8.28 -2.10
C ILE A 119 11.58 9.43 -1.26
N LEU A 120 11.31 9.15 0.02
CA LEU A 120 10.95 10.18 0.98
C LEU A 120 12.13 11.12 1.23
N SER A 121 11.91 12.42 0.97
CA SER A 121 12.93 13.46 1.18
C SER A 121 12.66 14.33 2.40
N GLY A 122 11.44 14.29 2.96
CA GLY A 122 11.09 15.02 4.19
C GLY A 122 9.61 14.91 4.57
N ILE A 123 9.31 15.18 5.83
CA ILE A 123 7.94 15.26 6.37
C ILE A 123 7.84 16.54 7.19
N VAL A 124 6.80 17.33 6.94
CA VAL A 124 6.41 18.48 7.77
C VAL A 124 5.06 18.16 8.39
N LYS A 125 4.97 18.22 9.72
CA LYS A 125 3.71 18.00 10.48
C LYS A 125 3.33 19.32 11.15
N SER A 126 2.08 19.74 11.02
CA SER A 126 1.55 20.95 11.65
C SER A 126 0.25 20.67 12.39
#